data_AF-A0A1K1LVK7-F1
#
_entry.id   AF-A0A1K1LVK7-F1
#
_cell.length_a   1.000
_cell.length_b   1.000
_cell.length_c   1.000
_cell.angle_alpha   90.00
_cell.angle_beta   90.00
_cell.angle_gamma   90.00
#
_symmetry.space_group_name_H-M   'P 1'
#
loop_
_entity.id
_entity.type
_entity.pdbx_description
1 polymer ?
#
loop_
_entity_poly.entity_id
_entity_poly.type
_entity_poly.pdbx_seq_one_letter_code
_entity_poly.pdbx_strand_id
1 'polypeptide(L)'
;MKFDIQIMDSAMLDYLKDPKFIQDNINKFSNYESNDWVTATCPYSPFIDTKYKNIGDITLDMSAEKGKEYLTEFNNVKSVYSALKFLSDSTASEERLWAALCLGPLYPYVQYRWGKSLQSVNGIRQHFFFERANRRSLTRNAAARLWWIGRLTYDEKRDNHFELTQFVCAHPDYIMHFIERNTSNNLHIMRPFLEAILEEEKNGIILNTDDGGELAKYLNLLGGMYVMDVMPEAWIKEKIIQKIHQIAQRGLKPAEQQPSSKQEMEAITPVGKVANKKIKSGSIVIVECKDDDKRMELQPKKMKFRTIPKSIIGLKVNDEITIMKKRYTIIEIK
;
A
#
# COMPACT_ATOMS: atom_id res chain seq x y z
N MET A 1 5.70 14.07 -22.69
CA MET A 1 6.86 14.54 -23.47
C MET A 1 7.63 13.35 -24.01
N LYS A 2 8.03 13.36 -25.30
CA LYS A 2 9.03 12.40 -25.82
C LYS A 2 10.43 12.85 -25.41
N PHE A 3 11.26 11.92 -24.98
CA PHE A 3 12.63 12.22 -24.58
C PHE A 3 13.59 11.09 -24.98
N ASP A 4 14.86 11.45 -25.09
CA ASP A 4 15.94 10.48 -25.25
C ASP A 4 16.34 9.95 -23.87
N ILE A 5 16.50 8.64 -23.73
CA ILE A 5 17.02 8.09 -22.48
C ILE A 5 18.51 8.38 -22.43
N GLN A 6 18.90 9.04 -21.36
CA GLN A 6 20.28 9.26 -20.97
C GLN A 6 20.58 8.48 -19.69
N ILE A 7 21.86 8.18 -19.47
CA ILE A 7 22.36 7.65 -18.20
C ILE A 7 23.34 8.64 -17.59
N MET A 8 23.47 8.61 -16.28
CA MET A 8 24.44 9.44 -15.57
C MET A 8 25.85 8.90 -15.81
N ASP A 9 26.82 9.77 -16.09
CA ASP A 9 28.23 9.41 -16.04
C ASP A 9 28.62 8.92 -14.63
N SER A 10 29.48 7.90 -14.54
CA SER A 10 29.78 7.27 -13.25
C SER A 10 30.48 8.23 -12.29
N ALA A 11 31.44 9.03 -12.76
CA ALA A 11 32.14 9.98 -11.90
C ALA A 11 31.23 11.15 -11.50
N MET A 12 30.34 11.58 -12.40
CA MET A 12 29.36 12.62 -12.10
C MET A 12 28.27 12.14 -11.15
N LEU A 13 27.86 10.87 -11.24
CA LEU A 13 26.98 10.24 -10.28
C LEU A 13 27.59 10.31 -8.88
N ASP A 14 28.84 9.88 -8.72
CA ASP A 14 29.52 9.92 -7.42
C ASP A 14 29.71 11.36 -6.91
N TYR A 15 30.04 12.30 -7.80
CA TYR A 15 30.18 13.73 -7.47
C TYR A 15 28.86 14.34 -6.96
N LEU A 16 27.76 14.17 -7.69
CA LEU A 16 26.45 14.74 -7.33
C LEU A 16 25.81 14.06 -6.11
N LYS A 17 26.21 12.81 -5.84
CA LYS A 17 25.74 12.00 -4.72
C LYS A 17 26.57 12.20 -3.44
N ASP A 18 27.70 12.90 -3.54
CA ASP A 18 28.56 13.17 -2.40
C ASP A 18 27.79 13.90 -1.28
N PRO A 19 27.84 13.43 -0.01
CA PRO A 19 27.08 14.04 1.07
C PRO A 19 27.37 15.53 1.28
N LYS A 20 28.62 15.96 1.10
CA LYS A 20 28.99 17.38 1.25
C LYS A 20 28.45 18.19 0.08
N PHE A 21 28.58 17.69 -1.15
CA PHE A 21 27.97 18.33 -2.32
C PHE A 21 26.47 18.52 -2.13
N ILE A 22 25.76 17.47 -1.71
CA ILE A 22 24.33 17.52 -1.44
C ILE A 22 24.03 18.56 -0.36
N GLN A 23 24.77 18.53 0.74
CA GLN A 23 24.58 19.46 1.87
C GLN A 23 24.70 20.93 1.44
N ASP A 24 25.68 21.23 0.59
CA ASP A 24 25.93 22.59 0.07
C ASP A 24 24.87 23.01 -0.97
N ASN A 25 24.15 22.06 -1.57
CA ASN A 25 23.21 22.29 -2.67
C ASN A 25 21.76 21.85 -2.38
N ILE A 26 21.38 21.60 -1.12
CA ILE A 26 20.02 21.12 -0.73
C ILE A 26 18.91 21.96 -1.36
N ASN A 27 19.07 23.29 -1.36
CA ASN A 27 18.08 24.21 -1.90
C ASN A 27 17.86 24.00 -3.41
N LYS A 28 18.93 23.68 -4.15
CA LYS A 28 18.82 23.35 -5.58
C LYS A 28 17.96 22.11 -5.74
N PHE A 29 18.33 20.98 -5.12
CA PHE A 29 17.53 19.74 -5.20
C PHE A 29 16.07 19.90 -4.81
N SER A 30 15.76 20.73 -3.81
CA SER A 30 14.42 20.77 -3.20
C SER A 30 13.47 21.80 -3.80
N ASN A 31 13.99 22.98 -4.18
CA ASN A 31 13.16 24.17 -4.38
C ASN A 31 13.33 24.83 -5.75
N TYR A 32 14.34 24.45 -6.55
CA TYR A 32 14.50 25.00 -7.90
C TYR A 32 13.52 24.31 -8.84
N GLU A 33 12.77 25.06 -9.64
CA GLU A 33 11.83 24.47 -10.61
C GLU A 33 12.57 23.76 -11.77
N SER A 34 13.72 24.30 -12.16
CA SER A 34 14.55 23.77 -13.24
C SER A 34 15.77 23.01 -12.71
N ASN A 35 16.18 21.99 -13.47
CA ASN A 35 17.39 21.20 -13.26
C ASN A 35 18.63 21.75 -14.00
N ASP A 36 18.56 22.92 -14.64
CA ASP A 36 19.69 23.51 -15.40
C ASP A 36 20.98 23.63 -14.58
N TRP A 37 20.84 23.78 -13.26
CA TRP A 37 21.96 23.86 -12.33
C TRP A 37 22.83 22.60 -12.32
N VAL A 38 22.29 21.43 -12.69
CA VAL A 38 23.00 20.15 -12.68
C VAL A 38 24.18 20.23 -13.64
N THR A 39 23.93 20.58 -14.90
CA THR A 39 24.99 20.75 -15.92
C THR A 39 25.90 21.93 -15.59
N ALA A 40 25.37 23.01 -15.02
CA ALA A 40 26.18 24.18 -14.66
C ALA A 40 27.14 23.93 -13.48
N THR A 41 26.85 22.94 -12.62
CA THR A 41 27.68 22.64 -11.45
C THR A 41 28.68 21.51 -11.72
N CYS A 42 28.40 20.64 -12.69
CA CYS A 42 29.30 19.56 -13.08
C CYS A 42 30.48 20.08 -13.94
N PRO A 43 31.70 19.52 -13.80
CA PRO A 43 32.85 19.87 -14.64
C PRO A 43 32.64 19.62 -16.15
N TYR A 44 31.74 18.69 -16.49
CA TYR A 44 31.33 18.37 -17.86
C TYR A 44 29.89 17.85 -17.82
N SER A 45 29.28 17.64 -19.01
CA SER A 45 27.90 17.13 -19.09
C SER A 45 27.76 15.81 -18.34
N PRO A 46 26.90 15.73 -17.30
CA PRO A 46 26.77 14.52 -16.51
C PRO A 46 25.86 13.48 -17.18
N PHE A 47 25.16 13.86 -18.26
CA PHE A 47 24.27 12.98 -19.01
C PHE A 47 24.96 12.40 -20.24
N ILE A 48 24.94 11.08 -20.35
CA ILE A 48 25.45 10.29 -21.48
C ILE A 48 24.27 9.76 -22.28
N ASP A 49 24.27 10.03 -23.57
CA ASP A 49 23.26 9.52 -24.51
C ASP A 49 23.31 7.98 -24.62
N THR A 50 22.12 7.38 -24.68
CA THR A 50 21.98 5.96 -24.99
C THR A 50 21.45 5.75 -26.41
N LYS A 51 21.39 4.49 -26.84
CA LYS A 51 20.73 4.10 -28.10
C LYS A 51 19.21 4.30 -28.10
N TYR A 52 18.59 4.54 -26.94
CA TYR A 52 17.14 4.67 -26.82
C TYR A 52 16.72 6.12 -27.04
N LYS A 53 16.28 6.40 -28.26
CA LYS A 53 15.90 7.73 -28.73
C LYS A 53 14.39 7.83 -28.89
N ASN A 54 13.82 9.02 -28.66
CA ASN A 54 12.39 9.31 -28.81
C ASN A 54 11.46 8.36 -28.01
N ILE A 55 11.83 8.03 -26.77
CA ILE A 55 11.10 7.08 -25.94
C ILE A 55 9.95 7.75 -25.21
N GLY A 56 8.78 7.11 -25.31
CA GLY A 56 7.65 7.26 -24.42
C GLY A 56 6.98 8.63 -24.45
N ASP A 57 5.69 8.66 -24.10
CA ASP A 57 5.05 9.91 -23.68
C ASP A 57 4.84 9.81 -22.17
N ILE A 58 5.91 10.01 -21.39
CA ILE A 58 5.78 10.03 -19.94
C ILE A 58 5.15 11.38 -19.56
N THR A 59 3.93 11.29 -19.06
CA THR A 59 3.22 12.39 -18.41
C THR A 59 2.94 11.96 -16.99
N LEU A 60 3.49 12.70 -16.02
CA LEU A 60 3.30 12.43 -14.61
C LEU A 60 2.20 13.31 -14.05
N ASP A 61 1.25 12.65 -13.39
CA ASP A 61 0.18 13.24 -12.63
C ASP A 61 0.75 13.85 -11.34
N MET A 62 0.78 15.17 -11.30
CA MET A 62 1.21 15.98 -10.15
C MET A 62 0.05 16.85 -9.63
N SER A 63 -1.19 16.45 -9.87
CA SER A 63 -2.36 17.29 -9.61
C SER A 63 -2.91 17.18 -8.20
N ALA A 64 -2.40 16.27 -7.36
CA ALA A 64 -2.92 16.12 -6.01
C ALA A 64 -2.45 17.25 -5.08
N GLU A 65 -3.29 17.55 -4.09
CA GLU A 65 -2.95 18.50 -3.03
C GLU A 65 -1.72 18.07 -2.24
N LYS A 66 -1.00 19.06 -1.71
CA LYS A 66 0.18 18.83 -0.86
C LYS A 66 -0.17 17.92 0.33
N GLY A 67 0.62 16.87 0.53
CA GLY A 67 0.39 15.81 1.52
C GLY A 67 -0.52 14.67 1.05
N LYS A 68 -1.10 14.74 -0.16
CA LYS A 68 -1.91 13.70 -0.79
C LYS A 68 -1.32 13.21 -2.11
N GLU A 69 -0.04 13.45 -2.34
CA GLU A 69 0.66 13.13 -3.60
C GLU A 69 0.57 11.62 -3.93
N TYR A 70 0.45 10.78 -2.90
CA TYR A 70 0.26 9.33 -3.06
C TYR A 70 -1.00 8.94 -3.85
N LEU A 71 -2.00 9.82 -3.97
CA LEU A 71 -3.21 9.54 -4.77
C LEU A 71 -2.91 9.45 -6.27
N THR A 72 -1.83 10.09 -6.73
CA THR A 72 -1.40 10.07 -8.14
C THR A 72 -0.51 8.88 -8.49
N GLU A 73 -0.15 8.05 -7.49
CA GLU A 73 0.86 7.00 -7.63
C GLU A 73 0.51 5.99 -8.72
N PHE A 74 -0.76 5.54 -8.79
CA PHE A 74 -1.21 4.59 -9.80
C PHE A 74 -1.02 5.12 -11.23
N ASN A 75 -1.45 6.36 -11.49
CA ASN A 75 -1.33 7.00 -12.80
C ASN A 75 0.14 7.13 -13.20
N ASN A 76 0.99 7.51 -12.26
CA ASN A 76 2.44 7.66 -12.46
C ASN A 76 3.13 6.32 -12.73
N VAL A 77 2.77 5.26 -12.00
CA VAL A 77 3.27 3.89 -12.27
C VAL A 77 2.85 3.45 -13.67
N LYS A 78 1.57 3.61 -14.01
CA LYS A 78 1.05 3.21 -15.33
C LYS A 78 1.77 3.95 -16.46
N SER A 79 1.98 5.26 -16.31
CA SER A 79 2.68 6.10 -17.29
C SER A 79 4.13 5.66 -17.49
N VAL A 80 4.92 5.59 -16.41
CA VAL A 80 6.35 5.24 -16.47
C VAL A 80 6.56 3.80 -16.92
N TYR A 81 5.85 2.85 -16.32
CA TYR A 81 6.04 1.44 -16.67
C TYR A 81 5.61 1.15 -18.10
N SER A 82 4.51 1.74 -18.60
CA SER A 82 4.11 1.55 -20.00
C SER A 82 5.16 2.09 -20.97
N ALA A 83 5.72 3.28 -20.70
CA ALA A 83 6.74 3.89 -21.54
C ALA A 83 8.07 3.14 -21.53
N LEU A 84 8.42 2.51 -20.42
CA LEU A 84 9.72 1.88 -20.18
C LEU A 84 9.65 0.36 -20.00
N LYS A 85 8.53 -0.29 -20.37
CA LYS A 85 8.33 -1.74 -20.21
C LYS A 85 9.37 -2.59 -20.97
N PHE A 86 9.97 -2.03 -22.02
CA PHE A 86 11.00 -2.69 -22.81
C PHE A 86 12.35 -2.84 -22.09
N LEU A 87 12.56 -2.16 -20.96
CA LEU A 87 13.77 -2.32 -20.17
C LEU A 87 13.84 -3.72 -19.55
N SER A 88 15.01 -4.34 -19.60
CA SER A 88 15.27 -5.56 -18.84
C SER A 88 15.42 -5.27 -17.35
N ASP A 89 15.13 -6.25 -16.49
CA ASP A 89 15.32 -6.13 -15.03
C ASP A 89 16.77 -5.74 -14.67
N SER A 90 17.75 -6.18 -15.46
CA SER A 90 19.15 -5.77 -15.31
C SER A 90 19.34 -4.27 -15.60
N THR A 91 18.81 -3.77 -16.71
CA THR A 91 18.91 -2.33 -17.05
C THR A 91 18.15 -1.48 -16.04
N ALA A 92 16.97 -1.93 -15.63
CA ALA A 92 16.14 -1.29 -14.62
C ALA A 92 16.69 -1.40 -13.19
N SER A 93 17.80 -2.13 -12.99
CA SER A 93 18.54 -2.16 -11.73
C SER A 93 19.71 -1.16 -11.68
N GLU A 94 20.05 -0.51 -12.79
CA GLU A 94 21.19 0.41 -12.88
C GLU A 94 20.86 1.78 -12.28
N GLU A 95 21.64 2.21 -11.28
CA GLU A 95 21.47 3.53 -10.64
C GLU A 95 21.60 4.69 -11.63
N ARG A 96 22.56 4.60 -12.56
CA ARG A 96 22.86 5.68 -13.52
C ARG A 96 21.66 6.05 -14.37
N LEU A 97 20.81 5.08 -14.72
CA LEU A 97 19.56 5.32 -15.45
C LEU A 97 18.59 6.16 -14.61
N TRP A 98 18.33 5.72 -13.37
CA TRP A 98 17.35 6.36 -12.52
C TRP A 98 17.80 7.71 -12.00
N ALA A 99 19.09 7.88 -11.71
CA ALA A 99 19.66 9.16 -11.36
C ALA A 99 19.53 10.17 -12.52
N ALA A 100 19.79 9.75 -13.76
CA ALA A 100 19.61 10.60 -14.93
C ALA A 100 18.14 10.97 -15.16
N LEU A 101 17.20 10.05 -14.98
CA LEU A 101 15.77 10.35 -15.08
C LEU A 101 15.31 11.32 -13.99
N CYS A 102 15.72 11.08 -12.74
CA CYS A 102 15.37 11.93 -11.60
C CYS A 102 15.99 13.33 -11.68
N LEU A 103 17.24 13.46 -12.13
CA LEU A 103 17.92 14.76 -12.29
C LEU A 103 17.67 15.42 -13.65
N GLY A 104 17.05 14.71 -14.56
CA GLY A 104 16.70 15.15 -15.91
C GLY A 104 15.19 15.39 -16.03
N PRO A 105 14.49 14.66 -16.91
CA PRO A 105 13.11 14.95 -17.28
C PRO A 105 12.09 14.80 -16.15
N LEU A 106 12.39 14.01 -15.10
CA LEU A 106 11.45 13.75 -14.00
C LEU A 106 11.74 14.60 -12.76
N TYR A 107 12.65 15.57 -12.86
CA TYR A 107 13.09 16.40 -11.74
C TYR A 107 11.96 17.11 -10.99
N PRO A 108 11.00 17.79 -11.66
CA PRO A 108 9.85 18.39 -10.97
C PRO A 108 8.99 17.38 -10.22
N TYR A 109 8.89 16.15 -10.75
CA TYR A 109 8.12 15.09 -10.10
C TYR A 109 8.78 14.61 -8.80
N VAL A 110 10.11 14.51 -8.75
CA VAL A 110 10.81 14.13 -7.52
C VAL A 110 10.48 15.13 -6.39
N GLN A 111 10.49 16.42 -6.72
CA GLN A 111 10.17 17.50 -5.79
C GLN A 111 8.70 17.48 -5.36
N TYR A 112 7.78 17.33 -6.32
CA TYR A 112 6.36 17.14 -6.03
C TYR A 112 6.15 15.99 -5.04
N ARG A 113 6.70 14.81 -5.34
CA ARG A 113 6.40 13.59 -4.58
C ARG A 113 7.09 13.54 -3.21
N TRP A 114 8.28 14.13 -3.09
CA TRP A 114 9.18 13.95 -1.94
C TRP A 114 9.67 15.26 -1.31
N GLY A 115 9.11 16.42 -1.66
CA GLY A 115 9.66 17.72 -1.25
C GLY A 115 9.93 17.91 0.25
N LYS A 116 9.16 17.23 1.13
CA LYS A 116 9.45 17.19 2.57
C LYS A 116 10.75 16.45 2.92
N SER A 117 10.99 15.31 2.28
CA SER A 117 12.20 14.49 2.48
C SER A 117 13.45 15.18 1.92
N LEU A 118 13.30 15.95 0.84
CA LEU A 118 14.42 16.59 0.14
C LEU A 118 15.13 17.69 0.95
N GLN A 119 14.58 18.09 2.09
CA GLN A 119 15.23 19.03 3.03
C GLN A 119 16.42 18.42 3.80
N SER A 120 16.85 17.21 3.45
CA SER A 120 17.93 16.49 4.12
C SER A 120 18.82 15.76 3.11
N VAL A 121 20.09 15.59 3.47
CA VAL A 121 21.06 14.84 2.65
C VAL A 121 20.56 13.42 2.38
N ASN A 122 20.07 12.73 3.40
CA ASN A 122 19.58 11.35 3.26
C ASN A 122 18.34 11.28 2.35
N GLY A 123 17.40 12.21 2.49
CA GLY A 123 16.21 12.23 1.62
C GLY A 123 16.56 12.48 0.15
N ILE A 124 17.52 13.37 -0.13
CA ILE A 124 18.03 13.58 -1.49
C ILE A 124 18.71 12.31 -2.01
N ARG A 125 19.61 11.71 -1.22
CA ARG A 125 20.29 10.45 -1.56
C ARG A 125 19.32 9.31 -1.85
N GLN A 126 18.24 9.23 -1.10
CA GLN A 126 17.25 8.18 -1.21
C GLN A 126 16.34 8.34 -2.44
N HIS A 127 16.00 9.58 -2.82
CA HIS A 127 14.97 9.83 -3.84
C HIS A 127 15.54 10.20 -5.22
N PHE A 128 16.71 10.85 -5.27
CA PHE A 128 17.43 11.11 -6.54
C PHE A 128 18.40 9.98 -6.90
N PHE A 129 18.99 9.32 -5.91
CA PHE A 129 20.07 8.33 -6.08
C PHE A 129 19.73 7.00 -5.39
N PHE A 130 20.70 6.06 -5.33
CA PHE A 130 20.60 4.80 -4.60
C PHE A 130 21.50 4.80 -3.35
N GLU A 131 20.91 4.64 -2.17
CA GLU A 131 21.62 4.75 -0.87
C GLU A 131 22.24 3.41 -0.41
N ARG A 132 23.09 2.77 -1.25
CA ARG A 132 23.73 1.45 -1.04
C ARG A 132 22.77 0.25 -0.79
N ALA A 133 23.18 -0.93 -1.28
CA ALA A 133 22.38 -2.14 -1.46
C ALA A 133 21.21 -1.99 -2.45
N ASN A 134 21.24 -2.79 -3.52
CA ASN A 134 20.47 -2.55 -4.74
C ASN A 134 18.96 -2.50 -4.49
N ARG A 135 18.41 -3.46 -3.74
CA ARG A 135 16.95 -3.69 -3.74
C ARG A 135 16.13 -2.56 -3.15
N ARG A 136 16.43 -2.13 -1.92
CA ARG A 136 15.63 -1.08 -1.27
C ARG A 136 15.75 0.23 -2.05
N SER A 137 16.88 0.46 -2.70
CA SER A 137 17.05 1.64 -3.56
C SER A 137 16.09 1.65 -4.74
N LEU A 138 15.78 0.50 -5.34
CA LEU A 138 14.82 0.38 -6.45
C LEU A 138 13.41 0.83 -6.08
N THR A 139 13.00 0.65 -4.82
CA THR A 139 11.65 1.03 -4.36
C THR A 139 11.61 2.40 -3.66
N ARG A 140 12.77 2.97 -3.33
CA ARG A 140 12.90 4.26 -2.64
C ARG A 140 13.25 5.42 -3.56
N ASN A 141 14.02 5.18 -4.62
CA ASN A 141 14.27 6.16 -5.67
C ASN A 141 12.94 6.57 -6.34
N ALA A 142 12.77 7.86 -6.61
CA ALA A 142 11.48 8.43 -7.02
C ALA A 142 10.98 7.91 -8.38
N ALA A 143 11.89 7.69 -9.34
CA ALA A 143 11.54 7.18 -10.66
C ALA A 143 11.58 5.64 -10.70
N ALA A 144 12.64 5.04 -10.14
CA ALA A 144 12.80 3.58 -10.15
C ALA A 144 11.60 2.86 -9.53
N ARG A 145 11.07 3.39 -8.42
CA ARG A 145 9.90 2.81 -7.75
C ARG A 145 8.71 2.66 -8.67
N LEU A 146 8.48 3.64 -9.56
CA LEU A 146 7.33 3.63 -10.46
C LEU A 146 7.45 2.47 -11.44
N TRP A 147 8.64 2.25 -11.97
CA TRP A 147 8.91 1.13 -12.85
C TRP A 147 8.82 -0.21 -12.12
N TRP A 148 9.42 -0.34 -10.94
CA TRP A 148 9.43 -1.60 -10.19
C TRP A 148 8.06 -2.00 -9.64
N ILE A 149 7.24 -1.05 -9.20
CA ILE A 149 5.85 -1.34 -8.83
C ILE A 149 5.12 -1.90 -10.05
N GLY A 150 5.24 -1.24 -11.21
CA GLY A 150 4.66 -1.72 -12.46
C GLY A 150 5.17 -3.11 -12.84
N ARG A 151 6.49 -3.34 -12.82
CA ARG A 151 7.14 -4.61 -13.18
C ARG A 151 6.67 -5.79 -12.32
N LEU A 152 6.41 -5.55 -11.04
CA LEU A 152 6.05 -6.56 -10.06
C LEU A 152 4.54 -6.82 -9.98
N THR A 153 3.71 -5.93 -10.52
CA THR A 153 2.24 -6.01 -10.41
C THR A 153 1.52 -6.09 -11.76
N TYR A 154 2.16 -5.69 -12.86
CA TYR A 154 1.58 -5.81 -14.20
C TYR A 154 1.43 -7.28 -14.58
N ASP A 155 0.27 -7.62 -15.12
CA ASP A 155 -0.01 -8.97 -15.61
C ASP A 155 -0.75 -8.92 -16.96
N GLU A 156 -0.04 -9.31 -18.03
CA GLU A 156 -0.62 -9.39 -19.38
C GLU A 156 -1.72 -10.44 -19.53
N LYS A 157 -1.88 -11.35 -18.56
CA LYS A 157 -2.91 -12.39 -18.60
C LYS A 157 -4.26 -11.92 -18.06
N ARG A 158 -4.35 -10.74 -17.44
CA ARG A 158 -5.57 -10.17 -16.87
C ARG A 158 -6.28 -9.26 -17.87
N ASP A 159 -7.62 -9.19 -17.82
CA ASP A 159 -8.38 -8.25 -18.67
C ASP A 159 -7.95 -6.79 -18.43
N ASN A 160 -7.73 -6.42 -17.16
CA ASN A 160 -7.06 -5.19 -16.79
C ASN A 160 -5.62 -5.50 -16.37
N HIS A 161 -4.67 -5.28 -17.28
CA HIS A 161 -3.26 -5.60 -17.03
C HIS A 161 -2.64 -4.88 -15.81
N PHE A 162 -3.24 -3.76 -15.38
CA PHE A 162 -2.78 -2.95 -14.25
C PHE A 162 -3.66 -3.14 -13.00
N GLU A 163 -4.51 -4.16 -12.94
CA GLU A 163 -5.43 -4.37 -11.82
C GLU A 163 -4.71 -4.54 -10.47
N LEU A 164 -3.69 -5.40 -10.41
CA LEU A 164 -2.90 -5.57 -9.19
C LEU A 164 -2.09 -4.30 -8.87
N THR A 165 -1.65 -3.56 -9.89
CA THR A 165 -0.99 -2.26 -9.71
C THR A 165 -1.92 -1.26 -9.05
N GLN A 166 -3.17 -1.17 -9.51
CA GLN A 166 -4.17 -0.28 -8.95
C GLN A 166 -4.45 -0.63 -7.49
N PHE A 167 -4.58 -1.93 -7.20
CA PHE A 167 -4.75 -2.43 -5.84
C PHE A 167 -3.58 -2.02 -4.92
N VAL A 168 -2.33 -2.30 -5.33
CA VAL A 168 -1.14 -1.97 -4.52
C VAL A 168 -0.97 -0.47 -4.33
N CYS A 169 -1.27 0.35 -5.34
CA CYS A 169 -1.17 1.81 -5.27
C CYS A 169 -2.30 2.48 -4.49
N ALA A 170 -3.36 1.76 -4.12
CA ALA A 170 -4.49 2.33 -3.37
C ALA A 170 -4.06 2.86 -1.99
N HIS A 171 -3.04 2.25 -1.37
CA HIS A 171 -2.50 2.65 -0.09
C HIS A 171 -0.96 2.65 -0.08
N PRO A 172 -0.29 3.73 0.40
CA PRO A 172 1.17 3.76 0.50
C PRO A 172 1.78 2.59 1.28
N ASP A 173 1.08 2.15 2.33
CA ASP A 173 1.51 1.05 3.18
C ASP A 173 1.51 -0.29 2.43
N TYR A 174 0.63 -0.48 1.44
CA TYR A 174 0.65 -1.69 0.61
C TYR A 174 1.93 -1.77 -0.23
N ILE A 175 2.44 -0.65 -0.74
CA ILE A 175 3.75 -0.63 -1.41
C ILE A 175 4.85 -1.06 -0.42
N MET A 176 4.85 -0.49 0.79
CA MET A 176 5.83 -0.86 1.83
C MET A 176 5.73 -2.34 2.22
N HIS A 177 4.52 -2.85 2.41
CA HIS A 177 4.29 -4.21 2.89
C HIS A 177 4.48 -5.26 1.81
N PHE A 178 4.08 -4.98 0.58
CA PHE A 178 4.02 -5.97 -0.50
C PHE A 178 5.21 -5.86 -1.45
N ILE A 179 5.64 -4.64 -1.79
CA ILE A 179 6.66 -4.42 -2.83
C ILE A 179 8.06 -4.29 -2.23
N GLU A 180 8.23 -3.62 -1.09
CA GLU A 180 9.58 -3.41 -0.52
C GLU A 180 10.15 -4.62 0.24
N ARG A 181 9.35 -5.67 0.46
CA ARG A 181 9.78 -6.88 1.19
C ARG A 181 10.46 -7.89 0.29
N ASN A 182 11.29 -8.74 0.89
CA ASN A 182 12.13 -9.69 0.14
C ASN A 182 11.36 -10.72 -0.71
N THR A 183 10.14 -11.07 -0.31
CA THR A 183 9.26 -11.97 -1.06
C THR A 183 8.78 -11.39 -2.39
N SER A 184 8.96 -10.08 -2.63
CA SER A 184 8.35 -9.39 -3.77
C SER A 184 8.92 -9.70 -5.16
N ASN A 185 10.12 -10.28 -5.23
CA ASN A 185 10.83 -10.44 -6.49
C ASN A 185 10.41 -11.69 -7.26
N ASN A 186 9.68 -12.61 -6.64
CA ASN A 186 9.16 -13.78 -7.32
C ASN A 186 7.69 -13.56 -7.65
N LEU A 187 7.39 -13.35 -8.94
CA LEU A 187 6.01 -13.20 -9.42
C LEU A 187 5.15 -14.43 -9.15
N HIS A 188 5.74 -15.62 -9.13
CA HIS A 188 5.09 -16.88 -8.76
C HIS A 188 4.53 -16.85 -7.33
N ILE A 189 5.15 -16.05 -6.45
CA ILE A 189 4.71 -15.88 -5.06
C ILE A 189 3.82 -14.65 -4.93
N MET A 190 4.23 -13.53 -5.54
CA MET A 190 3.58 -12.24 -5.36
C MET A 190 2.21 -12.15 -5.99
N ARG A 191 2.03 -12.73 -7.17
CA ARG A 191 0.73 -12.71 -7.84
C ARG A 191 -0.31 -13.44 -7.00
N PRO A 192 -0.18 -14.74 -6.67
CA PRO A 192 -1.20 -15.42 -5.86
C PRO A 192 -1.41 -14.77 -4.49
N PHE A 193 -0.38 -14.16 -3.91
CA PHE A 193 -0.51 -13.36 -2.68
C PHE A 193 -1.42 -12.13 -2.85
N LEU A 194 -1.17 -11.28 -3.86
CA LEU A 194 -1.98 -10.09 -4.11
C LEU A 194 -3.40 -10.46 -4.58
N GLU A 195 -3.51 -11.51 -5.38
CA GLU A 195 -4.77 -12.04 -5.88
C GLU A 195 -5.69 -12.52 -4.77
N ALA A 196 -5.16 -13.30 -3.82
CA ALA A 196 -5.92 -13.74 -2.65
C ALA A 196 -6.53 -12.54 -1.91
N ILE A 197 -5.75 -11.48 -1.69
CA ILE A 197 -6.20 -10.31 -0.96
C ILE A 197 -7.27 -9.55 -1.76
N LEU A 198 -7.02 -9.29 -3.04
CA LEU A 198 -7.93 -8.56 -3.91
C LEU A 198 -9.26 -9.30 -4.11
N GLU A 199 -9.23 -10.62 -4.29
CA GLU A 199 -10.43 -11.45 -4.42
C GLU A 199 -11.25 -11.46 -3.14
N GLU A 200 -10.60 -11.58 -1.98
CA GLU A 200 -11.31 -11.55 -0.71
C GLU A 200 -11.90 -10.15 -0.40
N GLU A 201 -11.23 -9.08 -0.81
CA GLU A 201 -11.80 -7.72 -0.77
C GLU A 201 -13.02 -7.57 -1.66
N LYS A 202 -12.98 -8.11 -2.89
CA LYS A 202 -14.14 -8.17 -3.80
C LYS A 202 -15.26 -9.05 -3.24
N ASN A 203 -14.90 -10.10 -2.51
CA ASN A 203 -15.82 -10.95 -1.76
C ASN A 203 -16.32 -10.30 -0.47
N GLY A 204 -16.02 -9.02 -0.22
CA GLY A 204 -16.61 -8.23 0.86
C GLY A 204 -15.87 -8.31 2.19
N ILE A 205 -14.72 -8.99 2.27
CA ILE A 205 -13.83 -8.90 3.43
C ILE A 205 -13.16 -7.52 3.40
N ILE A 206 -13.18 -6.78 4.51
CA ILE A 206 -12.32 -5.59 4.62
C ILE A 206 -11.03 -5.99 5.29
N LEU A 207 -9.94 -5.59 4.64
CA LEU A 207 -8.61 -5.58 5.19
C LEU A 207 -8.15 -4.12 5.25
N ASN A 208 -7.51 -3.75 6.34
CA ASN A 208 -6.78 -2.49 6.41
C ASN A 208 -5.28 -2.73 6.19
N THR A 209 -4.51 -1.66 6.18
CA THR A 209 -3.07 -1.71 5.93
C THR A 209 -2.30 -2.53 6.97
N ASP A 210 -2.74 -2.55 8.24
CA ASP A 210 -2.13 -3.42 9.26
C ASP A 210 -2.36 -4.91 8.97
N ASP A 211 -3.56 -5.27 8.48
CA ASP A 211 -3.89 -6.65 8.11
C ASP A 211 -3.04 -7.07 6.91
N GLY A 212 -2.87 -6.19 5.92
CA GLY A 212 -1.90 -6.37 4.83
C GLY A 212 -0.48 -6.59 5.37
N GLY A 213 -0.08 -5.81 6.37
CA GLY A 213 1.20 -5.99 7.07
C GLY A 213 1.33 -7.34 7.78
N GLU A 214 0.27 -7.86 8.40
CA GLU A 214 0.23 -9.20 9.01
C GLU A 214 0.31 -10.29 7.94
N LEU A 215 -0.42 -10.17 6.84
CA LEU A 215 -0.40 -11.12 5.72
C LEU A 215 0.99 -11.19 5.09
N ALA A 216 1.65 -10.05 4.90
CA ALA A 216 3.02 -10.00 4.39
C ALA A 216 4.03 -10.63 5.35
N LYS A 217 3.84 -10.50 6.67
CA LYS A 217 4.66 -11.22 7.68
C LYS A 217 4.40 -12.73 7.62
N TYR A 218 3.15 -13.13 7.45
CA TYR A 218 2.78 -14.53 7.32
C TYR A 218 3.37 -15.17 6.05
N LEU A 219 3.33 -14.47 4.91
CA LEU A 219 3.99 -14.93 3.68
C LEU A 219 5.51 -15.13 3.91
N ASN A 220 6.16 -14.20 4.60
CA ASN A 220 7.57 -14.34 4.95
C ASN A 220 7.84 -15.54 5.89
N LEU A 221 6.93 -15.85 6.81
CA LEU A 221 7.01 -17.05 7.64
C LEU A 221 6.88 -18.33 6.79
N LEU A 222 5.95 -18.37 5.83
CA LEU A 222 5.84 -19.49 4.89
C LEU A 222 7.15 -19.67 4.11
N GLY A 223 7.79 -18.59 3.66
CA GLY A 223 9.10 -18.63 3.01
C GLY A 223 10.25 -19.14 3.89
N GLY A 224 10.12 -19.07 5.21
CA GLY A 224 11.08 -19.66 6.14
C GLY A 224 10.83 -21.15 6.43
N MET A 225 9.64 -21.66 6.11
CA MET A 225 9.22 -23.04 6.38
C MET A 225 9.20 -23.91 5.11
N TYR A 226 8.91 -23.29 3.97
CA TYR A 226 8.77 -23.94 2.68
C TYR A 226 9.67 -23.27 1.65
N VAL A 227 10.14 -24.05 0.68
CA VAL A 227 10.76 -23.51 -0.54
C VAL A 227 9.63 -23.02 -1.44
N MET A 228 9.25 -21.75 -1.29
CA MET A 228 8.05 -21.19 -1.95
C MET A 228 8.12 -21.25 -3.48
N ASP A 229 9.30 -21.26 -4.07
CA ASP A 229 9.51 -21.30 -5.52
C ASP A 229 9.03 -22.60 -6.18
N VAL A 230 8.85 -23.68 -5.42
CA VAL A 230 8.34 -24.97 -5.91
C VAL A 230 6.90 -25.26 -5.50
N MET A 231 6.29 -24.38 -4.71
CA MET A 231 4.93 -24.56 -4.22
C MET A 231 3.93 -24.05 -5.25
N PRO A 232 2.87 -24.80 -5.61
CA PRO A 232 1.88 -24.34 -6.58
C PRO A 232 1.26 -22.97 -6.21
N GLU A 233 1.04 -22.10 -7.20
CA GLU A 233 0.43 -20.77 -6.96
C GLU A 233 -0.91 -20.86 -6.24
N ALA A 234 -1.73 -21.87 -6.59
CA ALA A 234 -3.00 -22.16 -5.94
C ALA A 234 -2.84 -22.46 -4.44
N TRP A 235 -1.78 -23.19 -4.06
CA TRP A 235 -1.48 -23.49 -2.66
C TRP A 235 -1.10 -22.22 -1.89
N ILE A 236 -0.25 -21.37 -2.49
CA ILE A 236 0.13 -20.08 -1.89
C ILE A 236 -1.13 -19.24 -1.66
N LYS A 237 -1.95 -19.09 -2.70
CA LYS A 237 -3.22 -18.36 -2.65
C LYS A 237 -4.13 -18.88 -1.55
N GLU A 238 -4.32 -20.19 -1.47
CA GLU A 238 -5.14 -20.83 -0.45
C GLU A 238 -4.63 -20.55 0.98
N LYS A 239 -3.31 -20.64 1.21
CA LYS A 239 -2.73 -20.31 2.52
C LYS A 239 -2.99 -18.87 2.93
N ILE A 240 -2.95 -17.93 1.99
CA ILE A 240 -3.24 -16.52 2.25
C ILE A 240 -4.73 -16.31 2.52
N ILE A 241 -5.63 -16.92 1.74
CA ILE A 241 -7.08 -16.86 1.99
C ILE A 241 -7.44 -17.42 3.38
N GLN A 242 -6.90 -18.58 3.75
CA GLN A 242 -7.09 -19.18 5.08
C GLN A 242 -6.63 -18.20 6.18
N LYS A 243 -5.49 -17.53 5.99
CA LYS A 243 -5.00 -16.53 6.94
C LYS A 243 -5.88 -15.28 7.00
N ILE A 244 -6.39 -14.80 5.87
CA ILE A 244 -7.36 -13.70 5.79
C ILE A 244 -8.60 -14.04 6.62
N HIS A 245 -9.15 -15.24 6.44
CA HIS A 245 -10.33 -15.69 7.19
C HIS A 245 -10.04 -15.80 8.69
N GLN A 246 -8.86 -16.26 9.09
CA GLN A 246 -8.45 -16.25 10.49
C GLN A 246 -8.35 -14.83 11.07
N ILE A 247 -7.75 -13.88 10.34
CA ILE A 247 -7.66 -12.47 10.76
C ILE A 247 -9.07 -11.90 10.92
N ALA A 248 -9.95 -12.15 9.96
CA ALA A 248 -11.32 -11.68 10.00
C ALA A 248 -12.11 -12.32 11.17
N GLN A 249 -11.90 -13.60 11.46
CA GLN A 249 -12.54 -14.28 12.59
C GLN A 249 -12.01 -13.83 13.96
N ARG A 250 -10.77 -13.32 14.08
CA ARG A 250 -10.22 -12.87 15.39
C ARG A 250 -10.98 -11.72 16.03
N GLY A 251 -11.71 -10.92 15.24
CA GLY A 251 -12.60 -9.91 15.83
C GLY A 251 -13.95 -10.48 16.30
N LEU A 252 -14.27 -11.75 16.05
CA LEU A 252 -15.57 -12.33 16.36
C LEU A 252 -15.44 -13.18 17.63
N LYS A 253 -15.74 -12.61 18.80
CA LYS A 253 -15.76 -13.36 20.06
C LYS A 253 -17.16 -13.94 20.31
N PRO A 254 -17.30 -15.24 20.66
CA PRO A 254 -18.55 -15.77 21.20
C PRO A 254 -18.94 -14.99 22.44
N ALA A 255 -20.22 -14.61 22.57
CA ALA A 255 -20.70 -14.03 23.82
C ALA A 255 -20.63 -15.10 24.92
N GLU A 256 -19.83 -14.87 25.97
CA GLU A 256 -19.82 -15.76 27.14
C GLU A 256 -21.22 -15.73 27.79
N GLN A 257 -21.85 -16.90 27.90
CA GLN A 257 -23.08 -17.07 28.68
C GLN A 257 -22.74 -16.84 30.15
N GLN A 258 -23.10 -15.68 30.70
CA GLN A 258 -23.16 -15.54 32.16
C GLN A 258 -24.29 -16.45 32.69
N PRO A 259 -24.05 -17.26 33.75
CA PRO A 259 -25.10 -18.09 34.32
C PRO A 259 -26.19 -17.21 34.92
N SER A 260 -27.45 -17.50 34.59
CA SER A 260 -28.60 -16.86 35.21
C SER A 260 -28.71 -17.28 36.68
N SER A 261 -28.55 -16.35 37.60
CA SER A 261 -29.10 -16.48 38.96
C SER A 261 -30.29 -15.53 39.09
N LYS A 262 -31.50 -16.11 39.03
CA LYS A 262 -32.72 -15.47 39.52
C LYS A 262 -32.68 -15.41 41.04
N GLN A 263 -32.92 -14.24 41.62
CA GLN A 263 -33.75 -14.11 42.82
C GLN A 263 -34.61 -12.84 42.69
N GLU A 264 -35.91 -13.03 42.85
CA GLU A 264 -37.00 -12.05 42.78
C GLU A 264 -37.05 -11.21 44.06
N MET A 265 -37.47 -9.94 43.95
CA MET A 265 -38.57 -9.38 44.77
C MET A 265 -39.02 -8.02 44.21
N GLU A 266 -40.34 -7.82 44.31
CA GLU A 266 -41.19 -6.84 43.63
C GLU A 266 -41.02 -5.37 44.08
N ALA A 267 -41.31 -4.44 43.17
CA ALA A 267 -42.10 -3.24 43.46
C ALA A 267 -42.72 -2.66 42.17
N ILE A 268 -43.98 -2.23 42.27
CA ILE A 268 -44.92 -1.92 41.20
C ILE A 268 -44.85 -0.45 40.74
N THR A 269 -45.05 -0.24 39.42
CA THR A 269 -45.46 0.98 38.66
C THR A 269 -44.48 2.17 38.45
N PRO A 270 -44.67 3.03 37.42
CA PRO A 270 -45.32 2.88 36.10
C PRO A 270 -44.46 3.41 34.91
N VAL A 271 -44.87 3.08 33.68
CA VAL A 271 -44.59 3.73 32.38
C VAL A 271 -43.44 4.77 32.37
N GLY A 272 -42.24 4.32 31.97
CA GLY A 272 -41.09 5.19 31.74
C GLY A 272 -40.24 4.68 30.57
N LYS A 273 -40.34 5.35 29.42
CA LYS A 273 -39.49 5.31 28.21
C LYS A 273 -38.41 4.21 28.19
N VAL A 274 -38.58 3.19 27.34
CA VAL A 274 -37.46 2.35 26.88
C VAL A 274 -36.39 3.31 26.34
N ALA A 275 -35.31 3.47 27.09
CA ALA A 275 -34.23 4.36 26.69
C ALA A 275 -33.70 3.86 25.33
N ASN A 276 -33.84 4.69 24.30
CA ASN A 276 -33.24 4.49 22.98
C ASN A 276 -31.70 4.56 23.10
N LYS A 277 -31.09 3.56 23.74
CA LYS A 277 -29.65 3.48 23.95
C LYS A 277 -29.02 3.28 22.58
N LYS A 278 -28.30 4.30 22.12
CA LYS A 278 -27.52 4.25 20.89
C LYS A 278 -26.11 3.73 21.19
N ILE A 279 -25.54 2.96 20.27
CA ILE A 279 -24.15 2.50 20.36
C ILE A 279 -23.23 3.72 20.37
N LYS A 280 -22.34 3.78 21.37
CA LYS A 280 -21.27 4.79 21.47
C LYS A 280 -19.91 4.13 21.31
N SER A 281 -18.88 4.95 21.10
CA SER A 281 -17.51 4.47 21.09
C SER A 281 -17.18 3.79 22.44
N GLY A 282 -16.74 2.53 22.39
CA GLY A 282 -16.39 1.73 23.57
C GLY A 282 -17.55 0.91 24.16
N SER A 283 -18.76 1.02 23.62
CA SER A 283 -19.87 0.13 23.99
C SER A 283 -19.55 -1.32 23.65
N ILE A 284 -20.11 -2.23 24.43
CA ILE A 284 -20.11 -3.66 24.10
C ILE A 284 -21.46 -3.97 23.46
N VAL A 285 -21.45 -4.44 22.21
CA VAL A 285 -22.64 -4.68 21.41
C VAL A 285 -22.77 -6.17 21.21
N ILE A 286 -23.87 -6.75 21.68
CA ILE A 286 -24.18 -8.16 21.42
C ILE A 286 -25.08 -8.23 20.19
N VAL A 287 -24.67 -9.04 19.23
CA VAL A 287 -25.42 -9.26 17.99
C VAL A 287 -25.71 -10.74 17.80
N GLU A 288 -26.84 -11.04 17.19
CA GLU A 288 -27.30 -12.41 16.93
C GLU A 288 -27.36 -12.64 15.42
N CYS A 289 -26.71 -13.70 14.95
CA CYS A 289 -26.68 -14.06 13.54
C CYS A 289 -28.03 -14.61 13.11
N LYS A 290 -28.61 -14.09 12.02
CA LYS A 290 -29.90 -14.58 11.49
C LYS A 290 -29.84 -15.96 10.84
N ASP A 291 -28.65 -16.43 10.48
CA ASP A 291 -28.48 -17.68 9.75
C ASP A 291 -28.23 -18.88 10.70
N ASP A 292 -27.68 -18.65 11.89
CA ASP A 292 -27.29 -19.71 12.83
C ASP A 292 -27.58 -19.41 14.32
N ASP A 293 -28.32 -18.34 14.62
CA ASP A 293 -28.72 -17.86 15.96
C ASP A 293 -27.56 -17.68 16.95
N LYS A 294 -26.31 -17.63 16.45
CA LYS A 294 -25.14 -17.45 17.32
C LYS A 294 -25.02 -16.01 17.77
N ARG A 295 -24.79 -15.85 19.07
CA ARG A 295 -24.54 -14.55 19.70
C ARG A 295 -23.06 -14.21 19.73
N MET A 296 -22.76 -12.97 19.38
CA MET A 296 -21.40 -12.49 19.21
C MET A 296 -21.23 -11.14 19.89
N GLU A 297 -20.07 -10.92 20.50
CA GLU A 297 -19.72 -9.65 21.12
C GLU A 297 -18.89 -8.79 20.16
N LEU A 298 -19.29 -7.53 19.99
CA LEU A 298 -18.62 -6.52 19.19
C LEU A 298 -18.25 -5.30 20.04
N GLN A 299 -17.09 -4.72 19.79
CA GLN A 299 -16.69 -3.43 20.36
C GLN A 299 -16.31 -2.44 19.24
N PRO A 300 -17.04 -1.30 19.08
CA PRO A 300 -16.86 -0.37 17.96
C PRO A 300 -15.45 0.19 17.77
N LYS A 301 -14.62 0.18 18.82
CA LYS A 301 -13.25 0.73 18.79
C LYS A 301 -12.14 -0.33 18.65
N LYS A 302 -12.42 -1.59 18.98
CA LYS A 302 -11.40 -2.66 18.95
C LYS A 302 -11.58 -3.62 17.77
N MET A 303 -12.75 -3.63 17.14
CA MET A 303 -13.08 -4.53 16.05
C MET A 303 -13.07 -3.80 14.70
N LYS A 304 -12.32 -4.32 13.73
CA LYS A 304 -12.12 -3.76 12.38
C LYS A 304 -13.08 -4.36 11.34
N PHE A 305 -14.35 -4.59 11.69
CA PHE A 305 -15.32 -5.17 10.74
C PHE A 305 -15.93 -4.14 9.80
N ARG A 306 -16.07 -4.51 8.51
CA ARG A 306 -17.05 -3.84 7.64
C ARG A 306 -18.45 -4.21 8.13
N THR A 307 -19.17 -3.20 8.55
CA THR A 307 -20.60 -3.29 8.83
C THR A 307 -21.35 -2.57 7.73
N ILE A 308 -22.55 -3.03 7.41
CA ILE A 308 -23.54 -2.20 6.73
C ILE A 308 -24.63 -1.94 7.77
N PRO A 309 -24.84 -0.68 8.19
CA PRO A 309 -24.15 0.54 7.72
C PRO A 309 -22.67 0.60 8.14
N LYS A 310 -21.85 1.38 7.40
CA LYS A 310 -20.37 1.48 7.54
C LYS A 310 -19.86 1.81 8.95
N SER A 311 -20.74 2.26 9.83
CA SER A 311 -20.50 2.50 11.24
C SER A 311 -21.68 1.97 12.04
N ILE A 312 -21.38 1.21 13.09
CA ILE A 312 -22.38 0.78 14.07
C ILE A 312 -22.68 1.85 15.12
N ILE A 313 -21.87 2.91 15.20
CA ILE A 313 -22.09 4.01 16.14
C ILE A 313 -23.39 4.72 15.75
N GLY A 314 -24.29 4.90 16.73
CA GLY A 314 -25.59 5.53 16.53
C GLY A 314 -26.75 4.56 16.29
N LEU A 315 -26.47 3.28 15.98
CA LEU A 315 -27.49 2.24 15.88
C LEU A 315 -28.03 1.85 17.26
N LYS A 316 -29.20 1.20 17.27
CA LYS A 316 -29.97 0.81 18.45
C LYS A 316 -30.22 -0.69 18.48
N VAL A 317 -30.74 -1.17 19.60
CA VAL A 317 -31.29 -2.53 19.70
C VAL A 317 -32.38 -2.72 18.63
N ASN A 318 -32.39 -3.90 18.01
CA ASN A 318 -33.18 -4.33 16.85
C ASN A 318 -32.76 -3.77 15.49
N ASP A 319 -31.78 -2.87 15.41
CA ASP A 319 -31.22 -2.50 14.11
C ASP A 319 -30.43 -3.68 13.53
N GLU A 320 -30.51 -3.85 12.20
CA GLU A 320 -29.82 -4.90 11.48
C GLU A 320 -28.46 -4.40 10.98
N ILE A 321 -27.45 -5.24 11.12
CA ILE A 321 -26.13 -5.02 10.56
C ILE A 321 -25.68 -6.22 9.74
N THR A 322 -24.98 -5.98 8.66
CA THR A 322 -24.33 -7.05 7.90
C THR A 322 -22.84 -7.06 8.21
N ILE A 323 -22.30 -8.21 8.66
CA ILE A 323 -20.87 -8.43 8.92
C ILE A 323 -20.43 -9.63 8.08
N MET A 324 -19.40 -9.46 7.24
CA MET A 324 -18.82 -10.55 6.45
C MET A 324 -19.86 -11.42 5.71
N LYS A 325 -20.80 -10.77 5.00
CA LYS A 325 -21.93 -11.41 4.26
C LYS A 325 -23.01 -12.09 5.10
N LYS A 326 -22.88 -12.14 6.43
CA LYS A 326 -23.93 -12.63 7.33
C LYS A 326 -24.73 -11.46 7.91
N ARG A 327 -26.04 -11.67 8.09
CA ARG A 327 -26.93 -10.68 8.70
C ARG A 327 -27.03 -10.91 10.19
N TYR A 328 -26.95 -9.83 10.94
CA TYR A 328 -27.02 -9.84 12.39
C TYR A 328 -28.03 -8.81 12.88
N THR A 329 -28.70 -9.14 13.99
CA THR A 329 -29.58 -8.21 14.71
C THR A 329 -28.88 -7.76 15.98
N ILE A 330 -28.90 -6.46 16.28
CA ILE A 330 -28.37 -5.95 17.56
C ILE A 330 -29.36 -6.30 18.67
N ILE A 331 -28.95 -7.17 19.58
CA ILE A 331 -29.80 -7.66 20.68
C ILE A 331 -29.53 -6.94 22.00
N GLU A 332 -28.29 -6.49 22.22
CA GLU A 332 -27.93 -5.81 23.47
C GLU A 332 -26.83 -4.76 23.25
N ILE A 333 -26.91 -3.66 24.00
CA ILE A 333 -25.88 -2.62 24.04
C ILE A 333 -25.51 -2.37 25.51
N LYS A 334 -24.34 -2.83 25.92
CA LYS A 334 -23.74 -2.64 27.24
C LYS A 334 -22.91 -1.35 27.28
#